data_AF-A0A618F838-F1
#
_entry.id   AF-A0A618F838-F1
#
_cell.length_a   1.000
_cell.length_b   1.000
_cell.length_c   1.000
_cell.angle_alpha   90.00
_cell.angle_beta   90.00
_cell.angle_gamma   90.00
#
_symmetry.space_group_name_H-M   'P 1'
#
loop_
_entity.id
_entity.type
_entity.pdbx_description
1 polymer ?
#
loop_
_entity_poly.entity_id
_entity_poly.type
_entity_poly.pdbx_seq_one_letter_code
_entity_poly.pdbx_strand_id
1 'polypeptide(L)'
;MATTPTPKHPKSAIPQLSYDCRRKLHRAQMVVFHLYVLNMDSDEKTVQLHIPYVLSYIHDDIKAVNKELISLGLFDEAMGKKRRK
;
A
#
# COMPACT_ATOMS: atom_id res chain seq x y z
N MET A 1 -39.46 3.88 30.93
CA MET A 1 -38.30 3.13 30.41
C MET A 1 -37.48 4.08 29.55
N ALA A 2 -36.25 4.39 29.95
CA ALA A 2 -35.35 5.23 29.16
C ALA A 2 -34.64 4.34 28.13
N THR A 3 -34.89 4.58 26.85
CA THR A 3 -34.21 3.90 25.75
C THR A 3 -32.82 4.51 25.58
N THR A 4 -31.78 3.70 25.84
CA THR A 4 -30.38 4.05 25.60
C THR A 4 -30.18 4.29 24.10
N PRO A 5 -29.64 5.45 23.66
CA PRO A 5 -29.38 5.67 22.25
C PRO A 5 -28.25 4.74 21.79
N THR A 6 -28.55 3.85 20.85
CA THR A 6 -27.53 3.06 20.15
C THR A 6 -26.58 4.02 19.42
N PRO A 7 -25.25 3.84 19.53
CA PRO A 7 -24.30 4.67 18.82
C PRO A 7 -24.55 4.51 17.32
N LYS A 8 -25.00 5.60 16.69
CA LYS A 8 -25.14 5.69 15.25
C LYS A 8 -23.72 5.68 14.66
N HIS A 9 -23.23 4.50 14.26
CA HIS A 9 -22.18 4.45 13.26
C HIS A 9 -22.68 5.20 12.02
N PRO A 10 -21.98 6.25 11.54
CA PRO A 10 -22.40 6.95 10.34
C PRO A 10 -22.35 5.96 9.17
N LYS A 11 -23.53 5.70 8.58
CA LYS A 11 -23.80 4.70 7.52
C LYS A 11 -23.10 4.96 6.17
N SER A 12 -22.10 5.82 6.09
CA SER A 12 -21.50 6.20 4.80
C SER A 12 -20.11 6.83 4.87
N ALA A 13 -19.33 6.59 5.94
CA ALA A 13 -17.93 6.99 5.91
C ALA A 13 -17.19 6.05 4.93
N ILE A 14 -16.85 6.55 3.74
CA ILE A 14 -16.02 5.84 2.76
C ILE A 14 -14.77 5.34 3.52
N PRO A 15 -14.50 4.02 3.57
CA PRO A 15 -13.36 3.49 4.30
C PRO A 15 -12.08 4.20 3.86
N GLN A 16 -11.37 4.80 4.81
CA GLN A 16 -10.13 5.52 4.55
C GLN A 16 -8.95 4.69 5.05
N LEU A 17 -7.85 4.72 4.29
CA LEU A 17 -6.56 4.25 4.79
C LEU A 17 -6.15 5.05 6.02
N SER A 18 -5.58 4.34 6.99
CA SER A 18 -4.90 4.90 8.14
C SER A 18 -3.80 5.86 7.72
N TYR A 19 -3.50 6.81 8.61
CA TYR A 19 -2.38 7.73 8.41
C TYR A 19 -1.06 6.98 8.16
N ASP A 20 -0.83 5.87 8.87
CA ASP A 20 0.37 5.07 8.73
C ASP A 20 0.47 4.41 7.34
N CYS A 21 -0.60 3.82 6.82
CA CYS A 21 -0.58 3.28 5.45
C CYS A 21 -0.53 4.36 4.38
N ARG A 22 -1.10 5.54 4.60
CA ARG A 22 -0.89 6.70 3.71
C ARG A 22 0.58 7.10 3.66
N ARG A 23 1.25 7.15 4.81
CA ARG A 23 2.69 7.45 4.90
C ARG A 23 3.54 6.38 4.19
N LYS A 24 3.21 5.10 4.36
CA LYS A 24 3.86 3.97 3.65
C LYS A 24 3.68 4.06 2.13
N LEU A 25 2.48 4.36 1.67
CA LEU A 25 2.19 4.55 0.25
C LEU A 25 2.98 5.72 -0.35
N HIS A 26 3.02 6.85 0.36
CA HIS A 26 3.83 8.01 -0.03
C HIS A 26 5.32 7.65 -0.11
N ARG A 27 5.84 6.91 0.88
CA ARG A 27 7.23 6.43 0.86
C ARG A 27 7.51 5.53 -0.35
N ALA A 28 6.63 4.60 -0.67
CA ALA A 28 6.77 3.75 -1.85
C ALA A 28 6.82 4.59 -3.14
N GLN A 29 5.97 5.62 -3.27
CA GLN A 29 5.99 6.54 -4.41
C GLN A 29 7.33 7.30 -4.52
N MET A 30 7.84 7.83 -3.41
CA MET A 30 9.13 8.54 -3.40
C MET A 30 10.30 7.64 -3.76
N VAL A 31 10.30 6.39 -3.30
CA VAL A 31 11.34 5.42 -3.62
C VAL A 31 11.34 5.08 -5.10
N VAL A 32 10.16 4.84 -5.69
CA VAL A 32 10.03 4.58 -7.14
C VAL A 32 10.46 5.79 -7.96
N PHE A 33 10.08 7.01 -7.55
CA PHE A 33 10.51 8.24 -8.21
C PHE A 33 12.03 8.42 -8.16
N HIS A 34 12.64 8.18 -6.99
CA HIS A 34 14.09 8.24 -6.84
C HIS A 34 14.79 7.20 -7.71
N LEU A 35 14.27 5.97 -7.77
CA LEU A 35 14.81 4.92 -8.63
C LEU A 35 14.72 5.31 -10.11
N TYR A 36 13.62 5.92 -10.55
CA TYR A 36 13.47 6.43 -11.91
C TYR A 36 14.54 7.49 -12.23
N VAL A 37 14.74 8.47 -11.34
CA VAL A 37 15.76 9.52 -11.53
C VAL A 37 17.17 8.94 -11.58
N LEU A 38 17.51 8.02 -10.66
CA LEU A 38 18.82 7.36 -10.66
C LEU A 38 19.08 6.61 -11.97
N ASN A 39 18.07 5.92 -12.50
CA ASN A 39 18.21 5.15 -13.74
C ASN A 39 18.41 6.02 -14.99
N MET A 40 18.11 7.32 -14.95
CA MET A 40 18.29 8.21 -16.11
C MET A 40 19.76 8.51 -16.41
N ASP A 41 20.66 8.38 -15.41
CA ASP A 41 22.07 8.81 -15.51
C ASP A 41 23.05 7.70 -15.09
N SER A 42 22.56 6.47 -14.88
CA SER A 42 23.34 5.33 -14.38
C SER A 42 23.66 4.31 -15.47
N ASP A 43 24.86 3.72 -15.41
CA ASP A 43 25.22 2.53 -16.20
C ASP A 43 24.33 1.32 -15.82
N GLU A 44 23.97 0.47 -16.81
CA GLU A 44 23.03 -0.65 -16.66
C GLU A 44 23.39 -1.59 -15.49
N LYS A 45 24.70 -1.76 -15.23
CA LYS A 45 25.21 -2.61 -14.15
C LYS A 45 24.89 -2.06 -12.76
N THR A 46 25.00 -0.74 -12.58
CA THR A 46 24.70 -0.07 -11.30
C THR A 46 23.20 -0.15 -11.02
N VAL A 47 22.38 0.03 -12.05
CA VAL A 47 20.92 -0.08 -11.98
C VAL A 47 20.47 -1.48 -11.53
N GLN A 48 21.03 -2.54 -12.13
CA GLN A 48 20.65 -3.92 -11.80
C GLN A 48 20.90 -4.29 -10.33
N LEU A 49 21.98 -3.77 -9.71
CA LEU A 49 22.31 -4.11 -8.33
C LEU A 49 21.40 -3.41 -7.32
N HIS A 50 20.88 -2.23 -7.64
CA HIS A 50 20.15 -1.39 -6.68
C HIS A 50 18.66 -1.72 -6.67
N ILE A 51 18.10 -2.17 -7.80
CA ILE A 51 16.67 -2.50 -7.93
C ILE A 51 16.19 -3.51 -6.85
N PRO A 52 16.83 -4.67 -6.63
CA PRO A 52 16.35 -5.64 -5.64
C PRO A 52 16.34 -5.09 -4.21
N TYR A 53 17.38 -4.34 -3.84
CA TYR A 53 17.50 -3.72 -2.54
C TYR A 53 16.40 -2.67 -2.32
N VAL A 54 16.19 -1.80 -3.30
CA VAL A 54 15.17 -0.74 -3.26
C VAL A 54 13.76 -1.33 -3.21
N LEU A 55 13.49 -2.39 -3.98
CA LEU A 55 12.20 -3.08 -3.95
C LEU A 55 11.95 -3.79 -2.62
N SER A 56 13.00 -4.34 -1.98
CA SER A 56 12.89 -4.95 -0.65
C SER A 56 12.46 -3.95 0.43
N TYR A 57 12.91 -2.69 0.31
CA TYR A 57 12.57 -1.62 1.25
C TYR A 57 11.08 -1.24 1.25
N ILE A 58 10.44 -1.30 0.08
CA ILE A 58 9.01 -0.94 -0.05
C ILE A 58 8.07 -2.16 -0.02
N HIS A 59 8.61 -3.38 -0.04
CA HIS A 59 7.82 -4.61 -0.06
C HIS A 59 6.86 -4.69 1.14
N ASP A 60 7.37 -4.50 2.35
CA ASP A 60 6.56 -4.60 3.56
C ASP A 60 5.55 -3.47 3.69
N ASP A 61 5.84 -2.30 3.11
CA ASP A 61 4.92 -1.19 3.03
C ASP A 61 3.71 -1.52 2.16
N ILE A 62 3.97 -2.02 0.95
CA ILE A 62 2.92 -2.46 0.04
C ILE A 62 2.10 -3.58 0.69
N LYS A 63 2.75 -4.51 1.38
CA LYS A 63 2.08 -5.59 2.11
C LYS A 63 1.19 -5.08 3.23
N ALA A 64 1.63 -4.08 4.00
CA ALA A 64 0.83 -3.46 5.05
C ALA A 64 -0.39 -2.71 4.49
N VAL A 65 -0.20 -1.94 3.42
CA VAL A 65 -1.29 -1.26 2.72
C VAL A 65 -2.31 -2.28 2.20
N ASN A 66 -1.86 -3.36 1.56
CA ASN A 66 -2.76 -4.40 1.04
C ASN A 66 -3.59 -5.06 2.16
N LYS A 67 -2.96 -5.37 3.30
CA LYS A 67 -3.69 -5.90 4.47
C LYS A 67 -4.75 -4.93 4.98
N GLU A 68 -4.45 -3.64 5.03
CA GLU A 68 -5.42 -2.66 5.46
C GLU A 68 -6.58 -2.53 4.46
N LEU A 69 -6.29 -2.47 3.17
CA LEU A 69 -7.32 -2.45 2.13
C LEU A 69 -8.26 -3.66 2.19
N ILE A 70 -7.73 -4.86 2.48
CA ILE A 70 -8.54 -6.06 2.74
C ILE A 70 -9.37 -5.88 4.01
N SER A 71 -8.79 -5.39 5.10
CA SER A 71 -9.51 -5.17 6.37
C SER A 71 -10.64 -4.14 6.27
N LEU A 72 -10.50 -3.17 5.35
CA LEU A 72 -11.51 -2.17 5.03
C LEU A 72 -12.60 -2.70 4.08
N GLY A 73 -12.49 -3.95 3.64
CA GLY A 73 -13.40 -4.57 2.67
C GLY A 73 -13.31 -3.97 1.27
N LEU A 74 -12.24 -3.22 0.98
CA LEU A 74 -12.01 -2.62 -0.33
C LEU A 74 -11.43 -3.64 -1.30
N PHE A 75 -10.55 -4.52 -0.81
CA PHE A 75 -9.84 -5.56 -1.58
C PHE A 75 -10.21 -6.95 -1.03
N ASP A 76 -10.06 -8.00 -1.84
CA ASP A 76 -10.18 -9.39 -1.40
C ASP A 76 -8.80 -10.05 -1.21
N GLU A 77 -8.72 -11.15 -0.47
CA GLU A 77 -7.47 -11.92 -0.31
C GLU A 77 -7.03 -12.65 -1.60
N ALA A 78 -7.93 -12.73 -2.59
CA ALA A 78 -7.66 -13.34 -3.88
C ALA A 78 -7.01 -12.36 -4.87
N MET A 79 -7.07 -11.05 -4.61
CA MET A 79 -6.49 -10.00 -5.44
C MET A 79 -4.98 -10.20 -5.48
N GLY A 80 -4.48 -10.46 -6.70
CA GLY A 80 -3.08 -10.76 -6.96
C GLY A 80 -2.77 -12.24 -7.14
N LYS A 81 -3.66 -13.18 -6.78
CA LYS A 81 -3.50 -14.58 -7.17
C LYS A 81 -3.90 -14.70 -8.65
N LYS A 82 -2.94 -15.04 -9.51
CA LYS A 82 -3.21 -15.41 -10.91
C LYS A 82 -4.34 -16.45 -10.89
N ARG A 83 -5.49 -16.15 -11.53
CA ARG A 83 -6.52 -17.16 -11.78
C ARG A 83 -5.82 -18.32 -12.48
N ARG A 84 -5.75 -19.49 -11.84
CA ARG A 84 -5.31 -20.72 -12.50
C ARG A 84 -6.31 -20.98 -13.62
N LYS A 85 -5.84 -20.91 -14.86
CA LYS A 85 -6.57 -21.42 -16.02
C LYS A 85 -6.44 -22.93 -16.04
#